data_AF-A0A4R9C0P6-F1
#
_entry.id   AF-A0A4R9C0P6-F1
#
_cell.length_a   1.000
_cell.length_b   1.000
_cell.length_c   1.000
_cell.angle_alpha   90.00
_cell.angle_beta   90.00
_cell.angle_gamma   90.00
#
_symmetry.space_group_name_H-M   'P 1'
#
loop_
_entity.id
_entity.type
_entity.pdbx_description
1 polymer ?
#
loop_
_entity_poly.entity_id
_entity_poly.type
_entity_poly.pdbx_seq_one_letter_code
_entity_poly.pdbx_strand_id
1 'polypeptide(L)' 'MNAQLTEIMRLITNLIRTGVVTEVDRENWLCRVKTGDLETNWISWL' A
#
# COMPACT_ATOMS: atom_id res chain seq x y z
N MET A 1 19.97 19.50 -6.09
CA MET A 1 19.16 18.34 -6.50
C MET A 1 17.75 18.56 -5.98
N ASN A 2 16.73 18.62 -6.86
CA ASN A 2 15.37 19.04 -6.48
C ASN A 2 14.66 17.96 -5.65
N ALA A 3 14.95 17.90 -4.33
CA ALA A 3 14.40 16.91 -3.39
C ALA A 3 12.86 16.84 -3.42
N GLN A 4 12.19 17.97 -3.67
CA GLN A 4 10.73 18.02 -3.82
C GLN A 4 10.24 17.20 -5.01
N LEU A 5 10.96 17.20 -6.14
CA LEU A 5 10.58 16.41 -7.31
C LEU A 5 10.71 14.91 -7.04
N THR A 6 11.76 14.49 -6.32
CA THR A 6 11.97 13.09 -5.93
C THR A 6 10.85 12.59 -5.02
N GLU A 7 10.42 13.38 -4.03
CA GLU A 7 9.31 12.98 -3.17
C GLU A 7 7.98 12.94 -3.88
N ILE A 8 7.70 13.89 -4.77
CA ILE A 8 6.49 13.85 -5.60
C ILE A 8 6.45 12.57 -6.44
N MET A 9 7.56 12.20 -7.07
CA MET A 9 7.64 10.95 -7.84
C MET A 9 7.48 9.71 -6.95
N ARG A 10 8.03 9.71 -5.74
CA ARG A 10 7.82 8.63 -4.76
C ARG A 10 6.35 8.51 -4.33
N LEU A 11 5.65 9.62 -4.13
CA LEU A 11 4.22 9.62 -3.79
C LEU A 11 3.37 9.10 -4.96
N ILE A 12 3.64 9.57 -6.18
CA ILE A 12 2.92 9.14 -7.39
C ILE A 12 3.07 7.64 -7.62
N THR A 13 4.29 7.11 -7.50
CA THR A 13 4.56 5.67 -7.67
C THR A 13 3.93 4.81 -6.58
N ASN A 14 3.68 5.37 -5.39
CA ASN A 14 3.02 4.68 -4.29
C ASN A 14 1.49 4.81 -4.29
N LEU A 15 0.92 5.61 -5.21
CA LEU A 15 -0.52 5.85 -5.33
C LEU A 15 -1.29 4.60 -5.75
N ILE A 16 -0.73 3.81 -6.67
CA ILE A 16 -1.30 2.54 -7.12
C ILE A 16 -0.21 1.48 -7.03
N ARG A 17 -0.44 0.45 -6.22
CA ARG A 17 0.49 -0.66 -6.00
C ARG A 17 -0.25 -1.98 -6.07
N THR A 18 0.36 -2.96 -6.74
CA THR A 18 -0.15 -4.33 -6.81
C THR A 18 0.54 -5.18 -5.77
N GLY A 19 -0.24 -6.01 -5.05
CA GLY A 19 0.30 -6.86 -4.00
C GLY A 19 -0.57 -8.10 -3.78
N VAL A 20 -0.13 -8.95 -2.85
CA VAL A 20 -0.81 -10.19 -2.47
C VAL A 20 -1.44 -10.01 -1.10
N VAL A 21 -2.70 -10.42 -0.95
CA VAL A 21 -3.40 -10.38 0.35
C VAL A 21 -2.75 -11.40 1.30
N THR A 22 -2.21 -10.95 2.42
CA THR A 22 -1.59 -11.80 3.44
C THR A 22 -2.55 -12.18 4.55
N GLU A 23 -3.37 -11.22 5.00
CA GLU A 23 -4.33 -11.41 6.08
C GLU A 23 -5.70 -10.82 5.70
N VAL A 24 -6.77 -11.47 6.17
CA VAL A 24 -8.16 -11.03 5.94
C VAL A 24 -8.92 -11.10 7.25
N ASP A 25 -9.40 -9.95 7.70
CA ASP A 25 -10.35 -9.82 8.80
C ASP A 25 -11.76 -9.73 8.23
N ARG A 26 -12.52 -10.80 8.45
CA ARG A 26 -13.90 -10.95 7.95
C ARG A 26 -14.93 -10.23 8.80
N GLU A 27 -14.61 -9.88 10.04
CA GLU A 27 -15.54 -9.17 10.93
C GLU A 27 -15.56 -7.68 10.60
N ASN A 28 -14.37 -7.10 10.38
CA ASN A 28 -14.22 -5.68 10.10
C ASN A 28 -14.10 -5.34 8.59
N TRP A 29 -14.14 -6.34 7.71
CA TRP A 29 -13.98 -6.18 6.26
C TRP A 29 -12.65 -5.52 5.87
N LEU A 30 -11.59 -5.85 6.61
CA LEU A 30 -10.25 -5.33 6.40
C LEU A 30 -9.35 -6.41 5.82
N CYS A 31 -8.38 -6.01 5.02
CA CYS A 31 -7.28 -6.88 4.61
C CYS A 31 -5.94 -6.22 4.84
N ARG A 32 -4.92 -7.07 4.82
CA ARG A 32 -3.53 -6.66 4.71
C ARG A 32 -2.99 -7.17 3.40
N VAL A 33 -2.29 -6.29 2.69
CA VAL A 33 -1.71 -6.57 1.39
C VAL A 33 -0.20 -6.41 1.51
N LYS A 34 0.54 -7.41 1.06
CA LYS A 34 1.99 -7.36 0.96
C LYS A 34 2.39 -7.04 -0.48
N THR A 35 3.14 -5.94 -0.62
CA THR A 35 3.74 -5.48 -1.88
C THR A 35 5.25 -5.59 -1.75
N GLY A 36 5.84 -6.64 -2.32
CA GLY A 36 7.27 -6.94 -2.14
C GLY A 36 7.60 -7.20 -0.67
N ASP A 37 8.49 -6.41 -0.08
CA ASP A 37 8.87 -6.49 1.33
C ASP A 37 8.02 -5.62 2.27
N LEU A 38 7.09 -4.83 1.72
CA LEU A 38 6.23 -3.93 2.49
C LEU A 38 4.87 -4.58 2.71
N GLU A 39 4.40 -4.56 3.95
CA GLU A 39 3.05 -5.00 4.31
C GLU A 39 2.22 -3.79 4.73
N THR A 40 1.00 -3.68 4.21
CA THR A 40 0.08 -2.61 4.62
C THR A 40 -0.45 -2.85 6.03
N ASN A 41 -0.91 -1.77 6.65
CA ASN A 41 -1.83 -1.89 7.77
C ASN A 41 -3.17 -2.46 7.28
N TRP A 42 -4.09 -2.66 8.22
CA TRP A 42 -5.47 -3.00 7.91
C TRP A 42 -6.11 -1.90 7.04
N ILE A 43 -6.47 -2.28 5.82
CA ILE A 43 -7.14 -1.41 4.85
C ILE A 43 -8.46 -2.05 4.41
N SER A 44 -9.44 -1.22 4.02
CA SER A 44 -10.68 -1.69 3.41
C SER A 44 -10.39 -2.47 2.13
N TRP A 45 -11.22 -3.49 1.86
CA TRP A 45 -11.12 -4.30 0.64
C TRP A 45 -11.59 -3.57 -0.62
N LEU A 46 -12.42 -2.53 -0.47
CA LEU A 46 -12.96 -1.71 -1.54
C LEU A 46 -12.62 -0.23 -1.31
#